data_AF-A0A9E0LWU0-F1
#
_entry.id   AF-A0A9E0LWU0-F1
#
_cell.length_a   1.000
_cell.length_b   1.000
_cell.length_c   1.000
_cell.angle_alpha   90.00
_cell.angle_beta   90.00
_cell.angle_gamma   90.00
#
_symmetry.space_group_name_H-M   'P 1'
#
loop_
_entity.id
_entity.type
_entity.pdbx_description
1 polymer ?
#
loop_
_entity_poly.entity_id
_entity_poly.type
_entity_poly.pdbx_seq_one_letter_code
_entity_poly.pdbx_strand_id
1 'polypeptide(L)'
;MKHFLNIKTQSGFTIIETMIATSLFLVVMVIGIGSLLNANSISHKNSDERTVLDNVSFALEEMSRNLRTGYSYHCEINGNSLIAPEKAQSCELGYLVAFEDTHGSDKDPSDQWVYKIDTGVSGLTISKSIDSGVSWVELVSAPNLIIDSASGFSVLGAEPPPDDTNQPFVVIKLAGEIQGKDGNTSFSLETAVSQRLLDI
;
A
#
# COMPACT_ATOMS: atom_id res chain seq x y z
N MET A 1 -39.18 -4.88 -74.48
CA MET A 1 -39.93 -5.86 -73.67
C MET A 1 -39.13 -6.14 -72.40
N LYS A 2 -39.39 -5.46 -71.29
CA LYS A 2 -38.79 -5.73 -69.97
C LYS A 2 -39.95 -5.98 -69.01
N HIS A 3 -40.17 -7.24 -68.64
CA HIS A 3 -41.21 -7.62 -67.70
C HIS A 3 -40.63 -7.42 -66.29
N PHE A 4 -41.05 -6.36 -65.61
CA PHE A 4 -40.72 -6.16 -64.20
C PHE A 4 -41.57 -7.11 -63.37
N LEU A 5 -40.92 -8.09 -62.73
CA LEU A 5 -41.54 -8.94 -61.71
C LEU A 5 -41.89 -8.08 -60.49
N ASN A 6 -43.19 -7.81 -60.30
CA ASN A 6 -43.70 -7.11 -59.14
C ASN A 6 -43.83 -8.09 -57.97
N ILE A 7 -42.78 -8.18 -57.13
CA ILE A 7 -42.79 -8.99 -55.91
C ILE A 7 -43.63 -8.22 -54.87
N LYS A 8 -44.88 -8.65 -54.64
CA LYS A 8 -45.66 -8.16 -53.50
C LYS A 8 -45.05 -8.67 -52.19
N THR A 9 -44.43 -7.78 -51.43
CA THR A 9 -44.07 -8.05 -50.03
C THR A 9 -45.34 -7.98 -49.18
N GLN A 10 -45.71 -9.06 -48.50
CA GLN A 10 -46.70 -8.97 -47.43
C GLN A 10 -46.04 -8.24 -46.25
N SER A 11 -46.38 -6.97 -46.05
CA SER A 11 -45.80 -6.14 -44.99
C SER A 11 -46.68 -6.19 -43.75
N GLY A 12 -46.24 -6.94 -42.74
CA GLY A 12 -46.89 -7.02 -41.45
C GLY A 12 -46.28 -8.15 -40.63
N PHE A 13 -45.93 -7.87 -39.38
CA PHE A 13 -45.48 -8.89 -38.44
C PHE A 13 -46.68 -9.62 -37.85
N THR A 14 -46.58 -10.93 -37.70
CA THR A 14 -47.61 -11.70 -36.99
C THR A 14 -47.46 -11.50 -35.47
N ILE A 15 -48.56 -11.63 -34.72
CA ILE A 15 -48.53 -11.53 -33.25
C ILE A 15 -47.57 -12.57 -32.64
N ILE A 16 -47.47 -13.76 -33.25
CA ILE A 16 -46.54 -14.80 -32.78
C ILE A 16 -45.08 -14.41 -33.03
N GLU A 17 -44.78 -13.70 -34.12
CA GLU A 17 -43.42 -13.24 -34.45
C GLU A 17 -42.95 -12.14 -33.48
N THR A 18 -43.83 -11.21 -33.09
CA THR A 18 -43.51 -10.20 -32.08
C THR A 18 -43.37 -10.81 -30.68
N MET A 19 -44.13 -11.86 -30.35
CA MET A 19 -44.01 -12.60 -29.10
C MET A 19 -42.66 -13.34 -29.00
N ILE A 20 -42.23 -14.00 -30.08
CA ILE A 20 -40.93 -14.69 -30.13
C ILE A 20 -39.79 -13.68 -30.06
N ALA A 21 -39.85 -12.59 -30.82
CA ALA A 21 -38.80 -11.58 -30.85
C ALA A 21 -38.60 -10.89 -29.49
N THR A 22 -39.68 -10.53 -28.80
CA THR A 22 -39.61 -9.92 -27.46
C THR A 22 -39.07 -10.90 -26.42
N SER A 23 -39.45 -12.17 -26.49
CA SER A 23 -38.92 -13.22 -25.59
C SER A 23 -37.41 -13.40 -25.75
N LEU A 24 -36.91 -13.48 -26.98
CA LEU A 24 -35.47 -13.60 -27.25
C LEU A 24 -34.70 -12.37 -26.81
N PHE A 25 -35.24 -11.17 -27.05
CA PHE A 25 -34.63 -9.92 -26.62
C PHE A 25 -34.49 -9.86 -25.10
N LEU A 26 -35.53 -10.22 -24.35
CA LEU A 26 -35.48 -10.24 -22.89
C LEU A 26 -34.43 -11.22 -22.37
N VAL A 27 -34.32 -12.41 -22.96
CA VAL A 27 -33.28 -13.38 -22.57
C VAL A 27 -31.88 -12.80 -22.77
N VAL A 28 -31.61 -12.20 -23.93
CA VAL A 28 -30.31 -11.57 -24.22
C VAL A 28 -30.02 -10.41 -23.27
N MET A 29 -31.02 -9.56 -22.99
CA MET A 29 -30.89 -8.43 -22.07
C MET A 29 -30.57 -8.88 -20.64
N VAL A 30 -31.22 -9.93 -20.14
CA VAL A 30 -30.94 -10.47 -18.80
C VAL A 30 -29.50 -10.98 -18.70
N ILE A 31 -29.02 -11.70 -19.71
CA ILE A 31 -27.62 -12.17 -19.75
C ILE A 31 -26.66 -10.97 -19.80
N GLY A 32 -26.94 -9.96 -20.62
CA GLY A 32 -26.13 -8.76 -20.75
C GLY A 32 -26.04 -7.95 -19.45
N ILE A 33 -27.17 -7.74 -18.77
CA ILE A 33 -27.22 -7.03 -17.49
C ILE A 33 -26.46 -7.82 -16.42
N GLY A 34 -26.62 -9.15 -16.37
CA GLY A 34 -25.89 -10.00 -15.43
C GLY A 34 -24.36 -9.86 -15.56
N SER A 35 -23.86 -9.84 -16.80
CA SER A 35 -22.44 -9.61 -17.06
C SER A 35 -21.98 -8.21 -16.63
N LEU A 36 -22.78 -7.18 -16.90
CA LEU A 36 -22.44 -5.80 -16.56
C LEU A 36 -22.37 -5.58 -15.04
N LEU A 37 -23.33 -6.15 -14.30
CA LEU A 37 -23.35 -6.07 -12.84
C LEU A 37 -22.14 -6.75 -12.21
N ASN A 38 -21.75 -7.92 -12.72
CA ASN A 38 -20.56 -8.61 -12.24
C ASN A 38 -19.27 -7.80 -12.50
N ALA A 39 -19.11 -7.27 -13.72
CA ALA A 39 -17.98 -6.41 -14.07
C ALA A 39 -17.91 -5.15 -13.18
N ASN A 40 -19.06 -4.53 -12.90
CA ASN A 40 -19.15 -3.35 -12.04
C ASN A 40 -18.77 -3.70 -10.58
N SER A 41 -19.25 -4.82 -10.05
CA SER A 41 -18.89 -5.32 -8.71
C SER A 41 -17.38 -5.54 -8.56
N ILE A 42 -16.75 -6.14 -9.57
CA ILE A 42 -15.28 -6.35 -9.59
C ILE A 42 -14.55 -5.00 -9.60
N SER A 43 -15.05 -4.03 -10.37
CA SER A 43 -14.43 -2.70 -10.44
C SER A 43 -14.49 -1.96 -9.10
N HIS A 44 -15.61 -2.04 -8.37
CA HIS A 44 -15.73 -1.43 -7.05
C HIS A 44 -14.78 -2.08 -6.04
N LYS A 45 -14.72 -3.42 -6.00
CA LYS A 45 -13.79 -4.15 -5.13
C LYS A 45 -12.33 -3.72 -5.36
N ASN A 46 -11.91 -3.66 -6.63
CA ASN A 46 -10.55 -3.23 -6.96
C ASN A 46 -10.27 -1.78 -6.56
N SER A 47 -11.28 -0.91 -6.53
CA SER A 47 -11.12 0.49 -6.11
C SER A 47 -10.81 0.61 -4.62
N ASP A 48 -11.49 -0.18 -3.79
CA ASP A 48 -11.29 -0.15 -2.33
C ASP A 48 -9.89 -0.69 -1.98
N GLU A 49 -9.47 -1.81 -2.60
CA GLU A 49 -8.13 -2.38 -2.40
C GLU A 49 -7.03 -1.41 -2.87
N ARG A 50 -7.23 -0.73 -4.01
CA ARG A 50 -6.28 0.28 -4.50
C ARG A 50 -6.12 1.45 -3.54
N THR A 51 -7.22 1.94 -2.96
CA THR A 51 -7.17 3.05 -2.01
C THR A 51 -6.30 2.72 -0.79
N VAL A 52 -6.39 1.48 -0.29
CA VAL A 52 -5.52 1.02 0.81
C VAL A 52 -4.05 1.01 0.39
N LEU A 53 -3.74 0.46 -0.79
CA LEU A 53 -2.37 0.42 -1.31
C LEU A 53 -1.80 1.82 -1.59
N ASP A 54 -2.63 2.76 -2.05
CA ASP A 54 -2.24 4.15 -2.28
C ASP A 54 -1.88 4.84 -0.95
N ASN A 55 -2.66 4.62 0.12
CA ASN A 55 -2.36 5.14 1.46
C ASN A 55 -1.05 4.56 2.01
N VAL A 56 -0.81 3.26 1.85
CA VAL A 56 0.45 2.61 2.25
C VAL A 56 1.62 3.16 1.44
N SER A 57 1.44 3.35 0.13
CA SER A 57 2.47 3.90 -0.75
C SER A 57 2.83 5.34 -0.36
N PHE A 58 1.83 6.16 -0.04
CA PHE A 58 2.04 7.52 0.47
C PHE A 58 2.88 7.52 1.78
N ALA A 59 2.58 6.61 2.70
CA ALA A 59 3.36 6.48 3.94
C ALA A 59 4.80 6.02 3.67
N LEU A 60 5.01 5.09 2.73
CA LEU A 60 6.35 4.68 2.28
C LEU A 60 7.12 5.85 1.65
N GLU A 61 6.48 6.67 0.83
CA GLU A 61 7.10 7.87 0.25
C GLU A 61 7.49 8.88 1.34
N GLU A 62 6.62 9.13 2.32
CA GLU A 62 6.93 10.01 3.44
C GLU A 62 8.11 9.50 4.27
N MET A 63 8.08 8.22 4.65
CA MET A 63 9.18 7.57 5.37
C MET A 63 10.48 7.69 4.58
N SER A 64 10.44 7.37 3.27
CA SER A 64 11.63 7.41 2.42
C SER A 64 12.22 8.82 2.32
N ARG A 65 11.38 9.85 2.25
CA ARG A 65 11.82 11.24 2.15
C ARG A 65 12.52 11.67 3.43
N ASN A 66 11.94 11.37 4.59
CA ASN A 66 12.48 11.81 5.87
C ASN A 66 13.72 10.99 6.25
N LEU A 67 13.70 9.68 6.01
CA LEU A 67 14.87 8.83 6.20
C LEU A 67 16.03 9.26 5.29
N ARG A 68 15.77 9.72 4.07
CA ARG A 68 16.84 10.16 3.15
C ARG A 68 17.66 11.32 3.70
N THR A 69 17.03 12.26 4.41
CA THR A 69 17.72 13.43 4.97
C THR A 69 18.15 13.23 6.42
N GLY A 70 17.64 12.19 7.08
CA GLY A 70 17.98 11.87 8.46
C GLY A 70 19.39 11.31 8.66
N TYR A 71 19.81 11.24 9.91
CA TYR A 71 21.08 10.63 10.30
C TYR A 71 21.00 9.90 11.65
N SER A 72 22.08 9.22 12.04
CA SER A 72 22.12 8.40 13.27
C SER A 72 20.95 7.40 13.35
N TYR A 73 20.86 6.48 12.38
CA TYR A 73 19.76 5.52 12.32
C TYR A 73 19.88 4.49 13.45
N HIS A 74 18.78 4.24 14.15
CA HIS A 74 18.64 3.23 15.17
C HIS A 74 17.49 2.31 14.79
N CYS A 75 17.79 1.06 14.47
CA CYS A 75 16.77 0.06 14.22
C CYS A 75 16.54 -0.82 15.45
N GLU A 76 15.28 -1.05 15.77
CA GLU A 76 14.86 -1.90 16.88
C GLU A 76 13.99 -3.06 16.39
N ILE A 77 14.38 -4.27 16.83
CA ILE A 77 13.72 -5.53 16.47
C ILE A 77 12.45 -5.69 17.30
N ASN A 78 12.44 -5.19 18.53
CA ASN A 78 11.28 -5.27 19.41
C ASN A 78 10.38 -4.03 19.20
N GLY A 79 9.36 -4.16 18.35
CA GLY A 79 8.41 -3.09 17.95
C GLY A 79 7.65 -2.34 19.07
N ASN A 80 7.90 -2.66 20.34
CA ASN A 80 7.16 -2.14 21.50
C ASN A 80 7.97 -1.23 22.43
N SER A 81 9.30 -1.18 22.30
CA SER A 81 10.11 -0.33 23.18
C SER A 81 11.29 0.22 22.42
N LEU A 82 11.41 1.54 22.40
CA LEU A 82 12.58 2.22 21.88
C LEU A 82 13.62 2.34 23.00
N ILE A 83 14.81 1.77 22.79
CA ILE A 83 15.87 1.73 23.83
C ILE A 83 17.11 2.43 23.28
N ALA A 84 17.50 3.52 23.94
CA ALA A 84 18.66 4.32 23.54
C ALA A 84 18.63 4.74 22.05
N PRO A 85 17.54 5.42 21.59
CA PRO A 85 17.37 5.80 20.19
C PRO A 85 18.46 6.72 19.65
N GLU A 86 19.21 7.38 20.52
CA GLU A 86 20.35 8.23 20.18
C GLU A 86 21.55 7.43 19.64
N LYS A 87 21.60 6.12 19.92
CA LYS A 87 22.72 5.26 19.53
C LYS A 87 22.44 4.57 18.21
N ALA A 88 23.25 4.85 17.20
CA ALA A 88 23.10 4.20 15.91
C ALA A 88 23.22 2.67 16.02
N GLN A 89 22.30 1.95 15.37
CA GLN A 89 22.20 0.49 15.44
C GLN A 89 21.59 -0.07 14.14
N SER A 90 22.30 -1.01 13.51
CA SER A 90 21.86 -1.75 12.34
C SER A 90 20.97 -2.94 12.74
N CYS A 91 20.12 -3.39 11.83
CA CYS A 91 19.29 -4.58 12.01
C CYS A 91 19.00 -5.24 10.66
N GLU A 92 18.83 -6.56 10.64
CA GLU A 92 18.36 -7.25 9.43
C GLU A 92 16.84 -7.08 9.23
N LEU A 93 16.08 -7.09 10.33
CA LEU A 93 14.62 -6.91 10.33
C LEU A 93 14.17 -6.32 11.68
N GLY A 94 13.62 -5.11 11.65
CA GLY A 94 13.00 -4.46 12.79
C GLY A 94 11.65 -3.84 12.47
N TYR A 95 10.88 -3.53 13.51
CA TYR A 95 9.55 -2.93 13.39
C TYR A 95 9.54 -1.45 13.77
N LEU A 96 10.67 -0.97 14.28
CA LEU A 96 10.91 0.41 14.67
C LEU A 96 12.20 0.88 14.01
N VAL A 97 12.16 2.07 13.41
CA VAL A 97 13.36 2.79 13.00
C VAL A 97 13.28 4.20 13.57
N ALA A 98 14.28 4.55 14.38
CA ALA A 98 14.52 5.90 14.87
C ALA A 98 15.70 6.52 14.11
N PHE A 99 15.67 7.83 13.96
CA PHE A 99 16.75 8.60 13.35
C PHE A 99 16.63 10.07 13.76
N GLU A 100 17.70 10.80 13.58
CA GLU A 100 17.78 12.23 13.81
C GLU A 100 17.34 13.02 12.59
N ASP A 101 16.50 14.04 12.78
CA ASP A 101 16.18 14.97 11.69
C ASP A 101 17.38 15.89 11.41
N THR A 102 17.44 16.45 10.19
CA THR A 102 18.45 17.43 9.79
C THR A 102 18.66 18.61 10.76
N HIS A 103 17.67 18.96 11.58
CA HIS A 103 17.76 20.06 12.54
C HIS A 103 17.88 19.62 14.00
N GLY A 104 17.80 18.32 14.29
CA GLY A 104 17.88 17.82 15.65
C GLY A 104 19.32 17.52 16.08
N SER A 105 19.48 16.80 17.19
CA SER A 105 20.78 16.58 17.82
C SER A 105 20.93 15.16 18.34
N ASP A 106 21.97 14.47 17.87
CA ASP A 106 22.36 13.12 18.32
C ASP A 106 22.71 13.00 19.82
N LYS A 107 22.78 14.14 20.52
CA LYS A 107 23.00 14.23 21.98
C LYS A 107 21.71 14.37 22.79
N ASP A 108 20.58 14.63 22.15
CA ASP A 108 19.29 14.76 22.81
C ASP A 108 18.47 13.50 22.53
N PRO A 109 18.27 12.57 23.48
CA PRO A 109 17.53 11.34 23.22
C PRO A 109 16.01 11.54 23.13
N SER A 110 15.51 12.79 23.08
CA SER A 110 14.09 13.13 23.16
C SER A 110 13.48 13.73 21.89
N ASP A 111 14.28 13.98 20.85
CA ASP A 111 13.84 14.59 19.59
C ASP A 111 13.94 13.66 18.37
N GLN A 112 14.28 12.37 18.56
CA GLN A 112 14.37 11.42 17.45
C GLN A 112 13.02 11.24 16.76
N TRP A 113 13.08 11.18 15.44
CA TRP A 113 11.96 10.79 14.61
C TRP A 113 11.91 9.29 14.55
N VAL A 114 10.73 8.72 14.83
CA VAL A 114 10.55 7.28 14.94
C VAL A 114 9.40 6.85 14.05
N TYR A 115 9.65 5.85 13.21
CA TYR A 115 8.61 5.12 12.50
C TYR A 115 8.40 3.75 13.12
N LYS A 116 7.13 3.39 13.30
CA LYS A 116 6.71 2.08 13.81
C LYS A 116 5.79 1.41 12.81
N ILE A 117 6.06 0.15 12.51
CA ILE A 117 5.18 -0.76 11.79
C ILE A 117 4.63 -1.74 12.82
N ASP A 118 3.36 -1.58 13.20
CA ASP A 118 2.68 -2.52 14.07
C ASP A 118 1.99 -3.60 13.21
N THR A 119 2.41 -4.85 13.43
CA THR A 119 1.89 -6.04 12.74
C THR A 119 0.91 -6.82 13.63
N GLY A 120 0.27 -6.16 14.58
CA GLY A 120 -0.64 -6.78 15.54
C GLY A 120 -1.88 -7.44 14.90
N VAL A 121 -2.66 -8.11 15.76
CA VAL A 121 -3.88 -8.87 15.37
C VAL A 121 -4.99 -7.99 14.79
N SER A 122 -4.86 -6.65 14.93
CA SER A 122 -5.85 -5.66 14.52
C SER A 122 -5.62 -5.09 13.11
N GLY A 123 -4.66 -5.63 12.36
CA GLY A 123 -4.27 -5.17 11.03
C GLY A 123 -3.04 -4.26 11.04
N LEU A 124 -2.63 -3.78 9.86
CA LEU A 124 -1.47 -2.89 9.72
C LEU A 124 -1.77 -1.51 10.31
N THR A 125 -0.88 -1.07 11.19
CA THR A 125 -0.77 0.33 11.60
C THR A 125 0.64 0.84 11.36
N ILE A 126 0.77 1.95 10.64
CA ILE A 126 2.04 2.68 10.50
C ILE A 126 1.92 3.97 11.30
N SER A 127 2.85 4.20 12.22
CA SER A 127 2.85 5.39 13.07
C SER A 127 4.19 6.11 13.02
N LYS A 128 4.14 7.41 13.26
CA LYS A 128 5.28 8.31 13.35
C LYS A 128 5.30 9.01 14.70
N SER A 129 6.49 9.17 15.27
CA SER A 129 6.78 10.05 16.40
C SER A 129 7.89 11.02 16.00
N ILE A 130 7.92 12.18 16.63
CA ILE A 130 8.96 13.21 16.49
C ILE A 130 9.58 13.57 17.84
N ASP A 131 9.33 12.75 18.85
CA ASP A 131 9.67 12.96 20.25
C ASP A 131 10.08 11.63 20.90
N SER A 132 10.89 10.86 20.17
CA SER A 132 11.46 9.58 20.64
C SER A 132 10.43 8.56 21.15
N GLY A 133 9.26 8.53 20.53
CA GLY A 133 8.18 7.60 20.84
C GLY A 133 7.27 8.01 22.00
N VAL A 134 7.33 9.27 22.46
CA VAL A 134 6.43 9.80 23.50
C VAL A 134 5.02 10.01 22.96
N SER A 135 4.89 10.63 21.79
CA SER A 135 3.62 10.82 21.08
C SER A 135 3.65 10.19 19.69
N TRP A 136 2.50 9.68 19.28
CA TRP A 136 2.37 8.93 18.02
C TRP A 136 1.26 9.53 17.15
N VAL A 137 1.59 9.77 15.90
CA VAL A 137 0.65 10.10 14.83
C VAL A 137 0.51 8.89 13.93
N GLU A 138 -0.72 8.44 13.71
CA GLU A 138 -1.01 7.35 12.79
C GLU A 138 -1.02 7.87 11.36
N LEU A 139 -0.18 7.27 10.50
CA LEU A 139 -0.13 7.58 9.07
C LEU A 139 -1.06 6.68 8.28
N VAL A 140 -1.17 5.41 8.67
CA VAL A 140 -2.00 4.41 8.02
C VAL A 140 -2.69 3.55 9.08
N SER A 141 -4.00 3.36 8.89
CA SER A 141 -4.85 2.40 9.60
C SER A 141 -5.51 1.48 8.59
N ALA A 142 -5.11 0.22 8.54
CA ALA A 142 -5.67 -0.75 7.60
C ALA A 142 -6.02 -2.06 8.33
N PRO A 143 -7.22 -2.13 8.96
CA PRO A 143 -7.61 -3.30 9.76
C PRO A 143 -7.82 -4.56 8.93
N ASN A 144 -8.09 -4.41 7.63
CA ASN A 144 -8.25 -5.51 6.69
C ASN A 144 -6.93 -5.98 6.09
N LEU A 145 -5.80 -5.37 6.44
CA LEU A 145 -4.51 -5.70 5.87
C LEU A 145 -3.69 -6.50 6.89
N ILE A 146 -3.39 -7.74 6.57
CA ILE A 146 -2.52 -8.62 7.36
C ILE A 146 -1.14 -8.62 6.76
N ILE A 147 -0.15 -8.27 7.57
CA ILE A 147 1.25 -8.17 7.18
C ILE A 147 1.97 -9.50 7.41
N ASP A 148 2.82 -9.88 6.48
CA ASP A 148 3.77 -10.98 6.64
C ASP A 148 4.87 -10.59 7.62
N SER A 149 5.29 -11.55 8.43
CA SER A 149 6.44 -11.52 9.33
C SER A 149 7.76 -11.03 8.69
N ALA A 150 7.90 -11.10 7.37
CA ALA A 150 9.06 -10.59 6.64
C ALA A 150 9.01 -9.08 6.36
N SER A 151 8.00 -8.37 6.86
CA SER A 151 7.83 -6.93 6.68
C SER A 151 8.42 -6.14 7.84
N GLY A 152 9.04 -5.01 7.53
CA GLY A 152 9.70 -4.16 8.50
C GLY A 152 10.78 -3.31 7.86
N PHE A 153 11.70 -2.88 8.71
CA PHE A 153 12.88 -2.10 8.36
C PHE A 153 14.11 -3.00 8.40
N SER A 154 14.99 -2.84 7.41
CA SER A 154 16.36 -3.36 7.45
C SER A 154 17.29 -2.17 7.38
N VAL A 155 18.21 -2.06 8.32
CA VAL A 155 19.16 -0.95 8.39
C VAL A 155 20.57 -1.52 8.35
N LEU A 156 21.35 -1.04 7.38
CA LEU A 156 22.71 -1.48 7.13
C LEU A 156 23.66 -0.29 7.29
N GLY A 157 24.74 -0.48 8.06
CA GLY A 157 25.80 0.51 8.20
C GLY A 157 25.39 1.74 9.00
N ALA A 158 24.52 1.58 10.00
CA ALA A 158 24.15 2.65 10.91
C ALA A 158 25.30 3.02 11.87
N GLU A 159 26.03 2.03 12.37
CA GLU A 159 27.11 2.25 13.31
C GLU A 159 28.28 2.97 12.64
N PRO A 160 28.90 3.97 13.30
CA PRO A 160 30.06 4.64 12.75
C PRO A 160 31.21 3.62 12.60
N PRO A 161 31.68 3.35 11.37
CA PRO A 161 32.86 2.53 11.18
C PRO A 161 34.10 3.23 11.76
N PRO A 162 35.18 2.48 12.06
CA PRO A 162 36.48 3.09 12.40
C PRO A 162 37.06 3.96 11.27
N ASP A 163 36.59 3.78 10.02
CA ASP A 163 36.94 4.57 8.84
C ASP A 163 35.67 5.01 8.10
N ASP A 164 35.53 6.32 7.84
CA ASP A 164 34.38 7.13 7.40
C ASP A 164 33.68 6.76 6.06
N THR A 165 33.58 5.48 5.70
CA THR A 165 33.29 5.04 4.30
C THR A 165 31.95 4.34 4.06
N ASN A 166 31.16 4.03 5.08
CA ASN A 166 29.87 3.37 4.88
C ASN A 166 28.72 4.35 5.07
N GLN A 167 28.01 4.63 3.98
CA GLN A 167 26.77 5.37 4.03
C GLN A 167 25.64 4.44 4.48
N PRO A 168 24.89 4.79 5.55
CA PRO A 168 23.74 4.02 5.99
C PRO A 168 22.72 3.80 4.87
N PHE A 169 22.13 2.61 4.88
CA PHE A 169 21.16 2.17 3.89
C PHE A 169 19.97 1.52 4.60
N VAL A 170 18.77 2.01 4.33
CA VAL A 170 17.53 1.54 4.94
C VAL A 170 16.65 0.91 3.87
N VAL A 171 16.21 -0.32 4.07
CA VAL A 171 15.18 -0.97 3.25
C VAL A 171 13.90 -1.03 4.06
N ILE A 172 12.80 -0.60 3.46
CA ILE A 172 11.45 -0.72 4.02
C ILE A 172 10.70 -1.73 3.17
N LYS A 173 10.21 -2.79 3.80
CA LYS A 173 9.46 -3.84 3.13
C LYS A 173 8.10 -4.02 3.79
N LEU A 174 7.04 -3.96 3.01
CA LEU A 174 5.67 -4.23 3.42
C LEU A 174 5.07 -5.26 2.48
N ALA A 175 4.86 -6.47 2.96
CA ALA A 175 4.22 -7.55 2.23
C ALA A 175 3.08 -8.15 3.06
N GLY A 176 2.04 -8.65 2.40
CA GLY A 176 0.91 -9.20 3.12
C GLY A 176 -0.29 -9.50 2.24
N GLU A 177 -1.43 -9.66 2.90
CA GLU A 177 -2.72 -9.95 2.29
C GLU A 177 -3.78 -8.96 2.74
N ILE A 178 -4.53 -8.42 1.79
CA ILE A 178 -5.74 -7.65 2.04
C ILE A 178 -6.90 -8.64 2.12
N GLN A 179 -7.54 -8.72 3.29
CA GLN A 179 -8.72 -9.52 3.52
C GLN A 179 -9.95 -8.87 2.87
N GLY A 180 -10.41 -9.50 1.79
CA GLY A 180 -11.67 -9.17 1.13
C GLY A 180 -12.78 -10.16 1.49
N LYS A 181 -14.05 -9.75 1.34
CA LYS A 181 -15.21 -10.63 1.56
C LYS A 181 -15.24 -11.85 0.62
N ASP A 182 -14.68 -11.71 -0.58
CA ASP A 182 -14.71 -12.72 -1.64
C ASP A 182 -13.33 -13.38 -1.88
N GLY A 183 -12.40 -13.24 -0.92
CA GLY A 183 -11.04 -13.77 -0.99
C GLY A 183 -9.97 -12.72 -0.73
N ASN A 184 -8.75 -13.21 -0.47
CA ASN A 184 -7.61 -12.38 -0.12
C ASN A 184 -6.82 -11.95 -1.36
N THR A 185 -6.35 -10.71 -1.37
CA THR A 185 -5.46 -10.17 -2.41
C THR A 185 -4.08 -9.97 -1.81
N SER A 186 -3.04 -10.56 -2.39
CA SER A 186 -1.67 -10.37 -1.94
C SER A 186 -1.07 -9.06 -2.47
N PHE A 187 -0.20 -8.45 -1.68
CA PHE A 187 0.57 -7.28 -2.09
C PHE A 187 2.00 -7.36 -1.53
N SER A 188 2.92 -6.68 -2.21
CA SER A 188 4.29 -6.50 -1.74
C SER A 188 4.83 -5.17 -2.28
N LEU A 189 5.23 -4.31 -1.36
CA LEU A 189 5.85 -3.02 -1.61
C LEU A 189 7.20 -3.00 -0.92
N GLU A 190 8.22 -2.54 -1.62
CA GLU A 190 9.58 -2.44 -1.09
C GLU A 190 10.21 -1.14 -1.61
N THR A 191 10.87 -0.43 -0.73
CA THR A 191 11.65 0.76 -1.09
C THR A 191 12.96 0.76 -0.33
N ALA A 192 13.98 1.33 -0.96
CA ALA A 192 15.31 1.41 -0.39
C ALA A 192 15.83 2.84 -0.41
N VAL A 193 16.45 3.24 0.68
CA VAL A 193 16.81 4.62 0.98
C VAL A 193 18.27 4.63 1.40
N SER A 194 19.08 5.34 0.61
CA SER A 194 20.43 5.70 1.02
C SER A 194 20.39 7.09 1.64
N GLN A 195 21.11 7.26 2.74
CA GLN A 195 21.26 8.55 3.39
C GLN A 195 21.83 9.59 2.41
N ARG A 196 21.40 10.85 2.54
CA ARG A 196 21.98 11.99 1.84
C ARG A 196 21.90 13.23 2.73
N LEU A 197 22.91 13.42 3.57
CA LEU A 197 23.05 14.67 4.32
C LEU A 197 23.24 15.84 3.34
N LEU A 198 22.67 16.97 3.71
CA LEU A 198 22.99 18.25 3.10
C LEU A 198 24.35 18.67 3.65
N ASP A 199 25.33 18.80 2.76
CA ASP A 199 26.63 19.39 3.07
C ASP A 199 26.41 20.90 3.21
N ILE A 200 26.36 21.41 4.45
CA ILE A 200 26.12 22.84 4.78
C ILE A 200 27.38 23.53 5.29
#